data_AF-B3PEH2-F1
#
_entry.id   AF-B3PEH2-F1
#
_cell.length_a   1.000
_cell.length_b   1.000
_cell.length_c   1.000
_cell.angle_alpha   90.00
_cell.angle_beta   90.00
_cell.angle_gamma   90.00
#
_symmetry.space_group_name_H-M   'P 1'
#
loop_
_entity.id
_entity.type
_entity.pdbx_description
1 polymer ?
#
loop_
_entity_poly.entity_id
_entity_poly.type
_entity_poly.pdbx_seq_one_letter_code
_entity_poly.pdbx_strand_id
1 'polypeptide(L)'
;MGATVTTQSASSSSGTAITWQRLLRQLPRIGLLSLAIASSYSHAGPREQALQIHNRVAGVLPTEAVLQTMADHIRNNDVAAAVRVAMDNEAFYSVTLKNLATPWTNRDRTVFAPLNDYTATVIGMVRDELDFRSALYDNILYTSSAGGLPAYSNSNNAHYEAIENQGVSLKNTLVRRTQTEVTGLPAAATSGVITTRAAAKAFFYAGTNRAMFRFTLINHLCRDLEQVHDTSLVPDFIRQDVSRSPGGDSRVYLNNCIGCHNGMDPLAKAYAYYDYEYNLETDPEGQNGSIHYNTESTLDPDTNSRVEKKYLINANTFRYGYVTTNDDWKNYWRAGINSHLGWDSSLPGSGSGAKSMNTELAHSQAFASCQVEKVFHNVCLRKPADATDRDKVREITQNFASAGYNLKQVFIDTADYCKGE
;
A
#
# COMPACT_ATOMS: atom_id res chain seq x y z
N MET A 1 92.18 44.64 50.72
CA MET A 1 91.04 44.57 51.66
C MET A 1 90.25 43.30 51.34
N GLY A 2 90.09 42.38 52.32
CA GLY A 2 89.17 41.20 52.34
C GLY A 2 89.37 40.12 51.27
N ALA A 3 89.85 38.90 51.55
CA ALA A 3 89.06 37.72 52.02
C ALA A 3 87.83 37.43 51.12
N THR A 4 87.58 36.26 50.51
CA THR A 4 87.50 34.90 51.10
C THR A 4 87.26 33.83 50.00
N VAL A 5 87.89 32.67 50.13
CA VAL A 5 87.51 31.24 49.87
C VAL A 5 86.04 31.02 49.35
N THR A 6 85.67 30.12 48.41
CA THR A 6 85.64 28.63 48.50
C THR A 6 85.01 27.98 47.22
N THR A 7 85.58 26.85 46.79
CA THR A 7 85.00 25.58 46.25
C THR A 7 84.12 25.49 44.98
N GLN A 8 84.63 24.70 44.02
CA GLN A 8 83.92 23.94 42.98
C GLN A 8 83.19 22.72 43.56
N SER A 9 82.01 22.39 43.01
CA SER A 9 81.39 21.06 43.14
C SER A 9 81.12 20.47 41.75
N ALA A 10 81.50 19.21 41.58
CA ALA A 10 81.30 18.40 40.39
C ALA A 10 79.95 17.69 40.45
N SER A 11 79.19 17.69 39.35
CA SER A 11 77.96 16.90 39.18
C SER A 11 78.28 15.60 38.44
N SER A 12 77.97 14.48 39.07
CA SER A 12 78.10 13.13 38.52
C SER A 12 76.95 12.78 37.58
N SER A 13 77.30 12.14 36.46
CA SER A 13 76.40 11.53 35.49
C SER A 13 75.99 10.11 35.93
N SER A 14 74.70 9.81 36.01
CA SER A 14 74.18 8.45 36.14
C SER A 14 73.42 8.04 34.88
N GLY A 15 74.01 7.12 34.12
CA GLY A 15 73.35 6.42 33.02
C GLY A 15 72.31 5.41 33.54
N THR A 16 71.18 5.32 32.87
CA THR A 16 70.18 4.26 33.11
C THR A 16 70.10 3.34 31.90
N ALA A 17 70.49 2.09 32.13
CA ALA A 17 70.40 1.00 31.17
C ALA A 17 68.94 0.60 30.95
N ILE A 18 68.49 0.64 29.69
CA ILE A 18 67.19 0.11 29.27
C ILE A 18 67.31 -1.42 29.22
N THR A 19 66.65 -2.10 30.14
CA THR A 19 66.61 -3.56 30.21
C THR A 19 65.63 -4.14 29.18
N TRP A 20 66.14 -5.04 28.33
CA TRP A 20 65.44 -5.78 27.27
C TRP A 20 64.21 -6.59 27.72
N GLN A 21 63.95 -6.70 29.03
CA GLN A 21 62.82 -7.42 29.61
C GLN A 21 61.46 -6.71 29.44
N ARG A 22 61.43 -5.43 29.08
CA ARG A 22 60.16 -4.69 28.83
C ARG A 22 59.58 -4.89 27.43
N LEU A 23 60.39 -5.27 26.44
CA LEU A 23 59.91 -5.49 25.06
C LEU A 23 59.17 -6.82 24.88
N LEU A 24 59.49 -7.86 25.65
CA LEU A 24 58.89 -9.19 25.51
C LEU A 24 57.51 -9.34 26.19
N ARG A 25 57.09 -8.39 27.03
CA ARG A 25 55.76 -8.40 27.70
C ARG A 25 54.66 -7.67 26.93
N GLN A 26 54.98 -7.00 25.82
CA GLN A 26 53.98 -6.26 25.01
C GLN A 26 53.52 -7.01 23.75
N LEU A 27 54.22 -8.08 23.36
CA LEU A 27 53.86 -8.92 22.21
C LEU A 27 52.43 -9.51 22.26
N PRO A 28 51.87 -9.96 23.41
CA PRO A 28 50.51 -10.50 23.41
C PRO A 28 49.43 -9.40 23.38
N ARG A 29 49.77 -8.13 23.65
CA ARG A 29 48.79 -7.01 23.66
C ARG A 29 48.68 -6.32 22.30
N ILE A 30 49.74 -6.32 21.51
CA ILE A 30 49.72 -5.81 20.14
C ILE A 30 48.98 -6.80 19.22
N GLY A 31 49.12 -8.11 19.45
CA GLY A 31 48.38 -9.15 18.71
C GLY A 31 46.86 -9.08 18.89
N LEU A 32 46.38 -8.80 20.12
CA LEU A 32 44.94 -8.68 20.41
C LEU A 32 44.30 -7.39 19.88
N LEU A 33 45.06 -6.29 19.77
CA LEU A 33 44.55 -5.05 19.16
C LEU A 33 44.49 -5.13 17.62
N SER A 34 45.36 -5.94 17.02
CA SER A 34 45.39 -6.18 15.57
C SER A 34 44.22 -7.06 15.10
N LEU A 35 43.73 -7.97 15.95
CA LEU A 35 42.61 -8.87 15.64
C LEU A 35 41.24 -8.18 15.74
N ALA A 36 41.12 -7.09 16.52
CA ALA A 36 39.86 -6.35 16.67
C ALA A 36 39.58 -5.37 15.51
N ILE A 37 40.62 -4.96 14.78
CA ILE A 37 40.52 -4.01 13.64
C ILE A 37 40.22 -4.76 12.32
N ALA A 38 40.36 -6.09 12.30
CA ALA A 38 39.98 -6.95 11.17
C ALA A 38 38.58 -7.56 11.31
N SER A 39 37.69 -6.90 12.07
CA SER A 39 36.25 -7.13 12.01
C SER A 39 35.74 -6.68 10.63
N SER A 40 36.08 -7.46 9.60
CA SER A 40 35.54 -7.28 8.27
C SER A 40 34.03 -7.40 8.43
N TYR A 41 33.29 -6.35 8.10
CA TYR A 41 31.85 -6.46 7.92
C TYR A 41 31.62 -7.65 6.97
N SER A 42 31.07 -8.75 7.50
CA SER A 42 30.72 -9.90 6.69
C SER A 42 29.53 -9.51 5.82
N HIS A 43 29.81 -8.85 4.70
CA HIS A 43 28.80 -8.58 3.69
C HIS A 43 28.39 -9.91 3.08
N ALA A 44 27.08 -10.16 3.02
CA ALA A 44 26.51 -11.27 2.29
C ALA A 44 27.10 -11.30 0.88
N GLY A 45 27.70 -12.42 0.48
CA GLY A 45 28.22 -12.60 -0.87
C GLY A 45 27.09 -12.71 -1.88
N PRO A 46 27.38 -12.71 -3.19
CA PRO A 46 26.35 -12.74 -4.24
C PRO A 46 25.36 -13.90 -4.09
N ARG A 47 25.80 -15.04 -3.55
CA ARG A 47 24.95 -16.21 -3.36
C ARG A 47 23.99 -16.05 -2.19
N GLU A 48 24.45 -15.49 -1.06
CA GLU A 48 23.61 -15.18 0.09
C GLU A 48 22.58 -14.10 -0.26
N GLN A 49 23.00 -13.06 -0.97
CA GLN A 49 22.10 -12.00 -1.47
C GLN A 49 21.05 -12.57 -2.44
N ALA A 50 21.44 -13.46 -3.36
CA ALA A 50 20.51 -14.13 -4.27
C ALA A 50 19.46 -14.96 -3.53
N LEU A 51 19.88 -15.73 -2.52
CA LEU A 51 18.98 -16.52 -1.68
C LEU A 51 17.96 -15.63 -0.96
N GLN A 52 18.44 -14.53 -0.37
CA GLN A 52 17.62 -13.55 0.31
C GLN A 52 16.59 -12.91 -0.63
N ILE A 53 17.04 -12.42 -1.79
CA ILE A 53 16.15 -11.84 -2.80
C ILE A 53 15.07 -12.84 -3.21
N HIS A 54 15.44 -14.09 -3.54
CA HIS A 54 14.46 -15.07 -3.98
C HIS A 54 13.44 -15.38 -2.88
N ASN A 55 13.90 -15.57 -1.64
CA ASN A 55 13.00 -15.87 -0.52
C ASN A 55 12.01 -14.74 -0.23
N ARG A 56 12.45 -13.48 -0.30
CA ARG A 56 11.62 -12.31 0.04
C ARG A 56 10.75 -11.84 -1.13
N VAL A 57 11.19 -12.06 -2.37
CA VAL A 57 10.42 -11.70 -3.57
C VAL A 57 9.48 -12.84 -3.96
N ALA A 58 9.97 -14.06 -4.19
CA ALA A 58 9.12 -15.19 -4.60
C ALA A 58 8.35 -15.83 -3.43
N GLY A 59 8.80 -15.65 -2.18
CA GLY A 59 8.15 -16.23 -1.00
C GLY A 59 8.51 -17.71 -0.75
N VAL A 60 9.44 -18.28 -1.52
CA VAL A 60 9.87 -19.69 -1.43
C VAL A 60 11.38 -19.82 -1.67
N LEU A 61 11.96 -20.95 -1.27
CA LEU A 61 13.37 -21.27 -1.54
C LEU A 61 13.62 -21.47 -3.05
N PRO A 62 14.74 -20.96 -3.60
CA PRO A 62 15.13 -21.23 -4.98
C PRO A 62 15.65 -22.66 -5.15
N THR A 63 15.57 -23.18 -6.38
CA THR A 63 16.38 -24.34 -6.76
C THR A 63 17.85 -23.94 -6.89
N GLU A 64 18.75 -24.92 -6.83
CA GLU A 64 20.19 -24.66 -6.97
C GLU A 64 20.55 -23.91 -8.26
N ALA A 65 19.92 -24.29 -9.39
CA ALA A 65 20.15 -23.65 -10.68
C ALA A 65 19.65 -22.19 -10.73
N VAL A 66 18.48 -21.92 -10.13
CA VAL A 66 17.94 -20.56 -10.02
C VAL A 66 18.83 -19.71 -9.12
N LEU A 67 19.26 -20.25 -7.98
CA LEU A 67 20.14 -19.58 -7.04
C LEU A 67 21.48 -19.21 -7.70
N GLN A 68 22.08 -20.14 -8.44
CA GLN A 68 23.33 -19.90 -9.16
C GLN A 68 23.16 -18.80 -10.21
N THR A 69 22.09 -18.85 -11.00
CA THR A 69 21.78 -17.83 -12.02
C THR A 69 21.66 -16.45 -11.41
N MET A 70 20.91 -16.31 -10.32
CA MET A 70 20.75 -15.05 -9.60
C MET A 70 22.07 -14.56 -8.99
N ALA A 71 22.88 -15.45 -8.42
CA ALA A 71 24.18 -15.10 -7.87
C ALA A 71 25.15 -14.58 -8.94
N ASP A 72 25.08 -15.13 -10.16
CA ASP A 72 25.89 -14.68 -11.30
C ASP A 72 25.46 -13.28 -11.78
N HIS A 73 24.16 -13.00 -11.85
CA HIS A 73 23.64 -11.66 -12.11
C HIS A 73 24.15 -10.63 -11.07
N ILE A 74 24.07 -10.95 -9.78
CA ILE A 74 24.53 -10.07 -8.71
C ILE A 74 26.05 -9.85 -8.78
N ARG A 75 26.84 -10.88 -9.08
CA ARG A 75 28.30 -10.76 -9.26
C ARG A 75 28.67 -9.81 -10.40
N ASN A 76 27.83 -9.74 -11.43
CA ASN A 76 27.96 -8.85 -12.57
C ASN A 76 27.31 -7.46 -12.35
N ASN A 77 26.92 -7.15 -11.10
CA ASN A 77 26.26 -5.89 -10.73
C ASN A 77 24.90 -5.66 -11.43
N ASP A 78 24.19 -6.74 -11.78
CA ASP A 78 22.86 -6.71 -12.40
C ASP A 78 21.81 -7.31 -11.44
N VAL A 79 21.58 -6.62 -10.33
CA VAL A 79 20.59 -7.06 -9.32
C VAL A 79 19.17 -7.08 -9.89
N ALA A 80 18.85 -6.18 -10.83
CA ALA A 80 17.56 -6.13 -11.48
C ALA A 80 17.24 -7.44 -12.21
N ALA A 81 18.19 -8.02 -12.95
CA ALA A 81 17.99 -9.32 -13.58
C ALA A 81 17.79 -10.44 -12.55
N ALA A 82 18.54 -10.44 -11.43
CA ALA A 82 18.33 -11.41 -10.36
C ALA A 82 16.91 -11.32 -9.76
N VAL A 83 16.40 -10.12 -9.52
CA VAL A 83 15.04 -9.92 -9.01
C VAL A 83 13.99 -10.35 -10.04
N ARG A 84 14.21 -10.10 -11.33
CA ARG A 84 13.32 -10.60 -12.40
C ARG A 84 13.26 -12.12 -12.45
N VAL A 85 14.37 -12.82 -12.23
CA VAL A 85 14.38 -14.29 -12.09
C VAL A 85 13.52 -14.74 -10.91
N ALA A 86 13.60 -14.05 -9.76
CA ALA A 86 12.72 -14.36 -8.62
C ALA A 86 11.24 -14.08 -8.91
N MET A 87 10.90 -12.97 -9.57
CA MET A 87 9.53 -12.62 -9.96
C MET A 87 8.96 -13.53 -11.06
N ASP A 88 9.80 -14.28 -11.78
CA ASP A 88 9.34 -15.25 -12.77
C ASP A 88 8.77 -16.53 -12.11
N ASN A 89 9.05 -16.77 -10.83
CA ASN A 89 8.50 -17.89 -10.09
C ASN A 89 6.98 -17.74 -9.87
N GLU A 90 6.20 -18.81 -10.05
CA GLU A 90 4.75 -18.82 -9.78
C GLU A 90 4.41 -18.36 -8.34
N ALA A 91 5.28 -18.64 -7.37
CA ALA A 91 5.10 -18.24 -5.99
C ALA A 91 5.11 -16.71 -5.79
N PHE A 92 5.77 -15.94 -6.67
CA PHE A 92 5.65 -14.48 -6.66
C PHE A 92 4.18 -14.04 -6.81
N TYR A 93 3.40 -14.73 -7.64
CA TYR A 93 2.00 -14.41 -7.90
C TYR A 93 1.07 -15.05 -6.87
N SER A 94 1.20 -16.36 -6.65
CA SER A 94 0.30 -17.16 -5.81
C SER A 94 0.55 -17.01 -4.31
N VAL A 95 1.74 -16.56 -3.89
CA VAL A 95 2.10 -16.31 -2.50
C VAL A 95 2.30 -14.83 -2.27
N THR A 96 3.33 -14.23 -2.86
CA THR A 96 3.74 -12.85 -2.52
C THR A 96 2.67 -11.82 -2.87
N LEU A 97 2.26 -11.73 -4.14
CA LEU A 97 1.27 -10.73 -4.57
C LEU A 97 -0.13 -11.01 -4.01
N LYS A 98 -0.51 -12.28 -3.86
CA LYS A 98 -1.75 -12.65 -3.18
C LYS A 98 -1.76 -12.16 -1.73
N ASN A 99 -0.75 -12.48 -0.93
CA ASN A 99 -0.66 -12.05 0.46
C ASN A 99 -0.54 -10.53 0.59
N LEU A 100 0.10 -9.87 -0.39
CA LEU A 100 0.18 -8.42 -0.45
C LEU A 100 -1.21 -7.78 -0.63
N ALA A 101 -2.03 -8.30 -1.57
CA ALA A 101 -3.28 -7.67 -1.99
C ALA A 101 -4.52 -8.11 -1.20
N THR A 102 -4.58 -9.38 -0.74
CA THR A 102 -5.75 -9.93 -0.03
C THR A 102 -6.21 -9.11 1.19
N PRO A 103 -5.32 -8.57 2.03
CA PRO A 103 -5.73 -7.68 3.13
C PRO A 103 -6.53 -6.44 2.69
N TRP A 104 -6.44 -6.03 1.43
CA TRP A 104 -7.15 -4.85 0.91
C TRP A 104 -8.60 -5.16 0.55
N THR A 105 -8.99 -6.43 0.54
CA THR A 105 -10.28 -6.89 0.00
C THR A 105 -11.27 -7.28 1.11
N ASN A 106 -10.89 -7.12 2.38
CA ASN A 106 -11.70 -7.52 3.53
C ASN A 106 -11.52 -6.56 4.72
N ARG A 107 -12.56 -6.43 5.57
CA ARG A 107 -12.57 -5.50 6.71
C ARG A 107 -11.58 -5.87 7.81
N ASP A 108 -11.30 -7.16 7.97
CA ASP A 108 -10.36 -7.68 8.96
C ASP A 108 -8.89 -7.42 8.58
N ARG A 109 -8.64 -7.08 7.30
CA ARG A 109 -7.32 -6.92 6.70
C ARG A 109 -6.44 -8.14 6.90
N THR A 110 -7.06 -9.32 6.86
CA THR A 110 -6.37 -10.60 6.99
C THR A 110 -5.86 -11.08 5.62
N VAL A 111 -4.73 -11.79 5.64
CA VAL A 111 -4.19 -12.51 4.47
C VAL A 111 -4.92 -13.82 4.20
N PHE A 112 -5.72 -14.30 5.17
CA PHE A 112 -6.40 -15.60 5.09
C PHE A 112 -7.76 -15.56 4.37
N ALA A 113 -8.16 -14.42 3.82
CA ALA A 113 -9.37 -14.37 2.99
C ALA A 113 -9.14 -15.11 1.66
N PRO A 114 -10.17 -15.75 1.08
CA PRO A 114 -10.04 -16.46 -0.19
C PRO A 114 -9.57 -15.55 -1.33
N LEU A 115 -8.93 -16.15 -2.34
CA LEU A 115 -8.72 -15.49 -3.61
C LEU A 115 -10.05 -14.98 -4.15
N ASN A 116 -10.05 -13.77 -4.71
CA ASN A 116 -11.22 -13.10 -5.22
C ASN A 116 -10.87 -12.19 -6.40
N ASP A 117 -11.88 -11.57 -7.00
CA ASP A 117 -11.72 -10.74 -8.21
C ASP A 117 -10.86 -9.49 -8.01
N TYR A 118 -10.90 -8.87 -6.83
CA TYR A 118 -9.99 -7.79 -6.46
C TYR A 118 -8.54 -8.30 -6.44
N THR A 119 -8.23 -9.32 -5.62
CA THR A 119 -6.87 -9.86 -5.48
C THR A 119 -6.32 -10.32 -6.84
N ALA A 120 -7.11 -11.07 -7.61
CA ALA A 120 -6.72 -11.54 -8.94
C ALA A 120 -6.46 -10.38 -9.92
N THR A 121 -7.25 -9.30 -9.84
CA THR A 121 -7.05 -8.11 -10.66
C THR A 121 -5.72 -7.44 -10.33
N VAL A 122 -5.39 -7.26 -9.04
CA VAL A 122 -4.08 -6.71 -8.62
C VAL A 122 -2.94 -7.58 -9.16
N ILE A 123 -3.01 -8.90 -8.97
CA ILE A 123 -1.97 -9.84 -9.44
C ILE A 123 -1.79 -9.74 -10.96
N GLY A 124 -2.89 -9.76 -11.72
CA GLY A 124 -2.87 -9.64 -13.18
C GLY A 124 -2.26 -8.32 -13.65
N MET A 125 -2.61 -7.19 -13.01
CA MET A 125 -2.05 -5.89 -13.35
C MET A 125 -0.53 -5.81 -13.12
N VAL A 126 -0.04 -6.37 -12.02
CA VAL A 126 1.40 -6.42 -11.73
C VAL A 126 2.10 -7.34 -12.73
N ARG A 127 1.51 -8.51 -13.04
CA ARG A 127 2.06 -9.44 -14.03
C ARG A 127 2.24 -8.78 -15.39
N ASP A 128 1.20 -8.08 -15.84
CA ASP A 128 1.11 -7.44 -17.16
C ASP A 128 1.77 -6.05 -17.17
N GLU A 129 2.43 -5.65 -16.08
CA GLU A 129 3.25 -4.43 -15.97
C GLU A 129 2.49 -3.15 -16.33
N LEU A 130 1.20 -3.11 -15.99
CA LEU A 130 0.34 -1.95 -16.25
C LEU A 130 0.69 -0.78 -15.32
N ASP A 131 0.30 0.43 -15.74
CA ASP A 131 0.27 1.60 -14.84
C ASP A 131 -0.63 1.28 -13.65
N PHE A 132 -0.03 1.10 -12.47
CA PHE A 132 -0.75 0.61 -11.31
C PHE A 132 -1.77 1.62 -10.75
N ARG A 133 -1.71 2.90 -11.13
CA ARG A 133 -2.74 3.89 -10.78
C ARG A 133 -4.10 3.51 -11.35
N SER A 134 -4.11 2.91 -12.55
CA SER A 134 -5.32 2.43 -13.23
C SER A 134 -6.10 1.40 -12.41
N ALA A 135 -5.47 0.78 -11.39
CA ALA A 135 -6.13 -0.12 -10.47
C ALA A 135 -7.33 0.51 -9.77
N LEU A 136 -7.40 1.85 -9.63
CA LEU A 136 -8.53 2.50 -8.96
C LEU A 136 -9.64 2.99 -9.89
N TYR A 137 -9.39 3.14 -11.19
CA TYR A 137 -10.33 3.85 -12.08
C TYR A 137 -10.62 3.15 -13.42
N ASP A 138 -9.79 2.22 -13.87
CA ASP A 138 -10.00 1.59 -15.18
C ASP A 138 -11.20 0.64 -15.21
N ASN A 139 -11.73 0.42 -16.40
CA ASN A 139 -12.67 -0.68 -16.66
C ASN A 139 -11.88 -1.99 -16.82
N ILE A 140 -11.42 -2.55 -15.71
CA ILE A 140 -10.51 -3.70 -15.69
C ILE A 140 -10.93 -4.74 -14.65
N LEU A 141 -10.74 -6.01 -15.03
CA LEU A 141 -10.91 -7.19 -14.18
C LEU A 141 -9.94 -8.28 -14.67
N TYR A 142 -9.57 -9.23 -13.81
CA TYR A 142 -8.92 -10.47 -14.25
C TYR A 142 -9.73 -11.70 -13.82
N THR A 143 -9.90 -12.62 -14.76
CA THR A 143 -10.42 -13.98 -14.55
C THR A 143 -9.37 -14.99 -14.99
N SER A 144 -9.53 -16.28 -14.69
CA SER A 144 -8.64 -17.33 -15.20
C SER A 144 -9.19 -17.98 -16.47
N SER A 145 -8.30 -18.28 -17.42
CA SER A 145 -8.58 -19.06 -18.62
C SER A 145 -8.39 -20.56 -18.44
N ALA A 146 -8.12 -21.04 -17.23
CA ALA A 146 -7.95 -22.47 -16.97
C ALA A 146 -9.27 -23.24 -17.19
N GLY A 147 -9.17 -24.44 -17.75
CA GLY A 147 -10.32 -25.32 -17.96
C GLY A 147 -10.85 -25.89 -16.64
N GLY A 148 -12.15 -26.17 -16.57
CA GLY A 148 -12.79 -26.79 -15.39
C GLY A 148 -13.13 -25.82 -14.25
N LEU A 149 -13.00 -24.51 -14.47
CA LEU A 149 -13.41 -23.48 -13.52
C LEU A 149 -14.89 -23.10 -13.73
N PRO A 150 -15.64 -22.80 -12.65
CA PRO A 150 -16.92 -22.09 -12.76
C PRO A 150 -16.77 -20.78 -13.52
N ALA A 151 -17.80 -20.32 -14.22
CA ALA A 151 -17.80 -18.98 -14.81
C ALA A 151 -17.75 -17.90 -13.71
N TYR A 152 -17.26 -16.70 -14.06
CA TYR A 152 -17.39 -15.54 -13.18
C TYR A 152 -18.86 -15.30 -12.83
N SER A 153 -19.12 -14.90 -11.59
CA SER A 153 -20.46 -14.57 -11.10
C SER A 153 -20.45 -13.25 -10.34
N ASN A 154 -21.41 -12.39 -10.65
CA ASN A 154 -21.66 -11.16 -9.87
C ASN A 154 -22.16 -11.46 -8.44
N SER A 155 -22.68 -12.66 -8.20
CA SER A 155 -23.33 -13.03 -6.94
C SER A 155 -22.51 -13.99 -6.09
N ASN A 156 -21.37 -14.54 -6.52
CA ASN A 156 -20.57 -15.42 -5.68
C ASN A 156 -19.07 -15.36 -6.00
N ASN A 157 -18.25 -16.10 -5.26
CA ASN A 157 -16.79 -16.13 -5.42
C ASN A 157 -16.27 -17.48 -5.96
N ALA A 158 -17.15 -18.33 -6.50
CA ALA A 158 -16.83 -19.72 -6.83
C ALA A 158 -15.71 -19.86 -7.88
N HIS A 159 -15.64 -18.92 -8.84
CA HIS A 159 -14.57 -18.90 -9.84
C HIS A 159 -13.18 -18.83 -9.18
N TYR A 160 -13.00 -17.92 -8.23
CA TYR A 160 -11.70 -17.65 -7.61
C TYR A 160 -11.35 -18.66 -6.51
N GLU A 161 -12.34 -19.14 -5.77
CA GLU A 161 -12.14 -20.26 -4.84
C GLU A 161 -11.73 -21.53 -5.59
N ALA A 162 -12.30 -21.79 -6.77
CA ALA A 162 -11.90 -22.93 -7.60
C ALA A 162 -10.46 -22.79 -8.12
N ILE A 163 -10.03 -21.58 -8.54
CA ILE A 163 -8.63 -21.32 -8.92
C ILE A 163 -7.69 -21.71 -7.77
N GLU A 164 -8.00 -21.25 -6.57
CA GLU A 164 -7.18 -21.50 -5.37
C GLU A 164 -7.18 -22.98 -4.99
N ASN A 165 -8.36 -23.62 -4.90
CA ASN A 165 -8.50 -25.02 -4.50
C ASN A 165 -7.85 -25.99 -5.49
N GLN A 166 -7.81 -25.65 -6.78
CA GLN A 166 -7.20 -26.47 -7.82
C GLN A 166 -5.70 -26.17 -8.03
N GLY A 167 -5.14 -25.18 -7.33
CA GLY A 167 -3.75 -24.78 -7.52
C GLY A 167 -3.45 -24.24 -8.93
N VAL A 168 -4.43 -23.57 -9.55
CA VAL A 168 -4.29 -23.00 -10.90
C VAL A 168 -3.27 -21.86 -10.87
N SER A 169 -2.33 -21.89 -11.83
CA SER A 169 -1.27 -20.88 -11.94
C SER A 169 -1.84 -19.48 -12.16
N LEU A 170 -1.53 -18.55 -11.26
CA LEU A 170 -1.91 -17.14 -11.38
C LEU A 170 -0.99 -16.40 -12.36
N LYS A 171 0.25 -16.87 -12.53
CA LYS A 171 1.16 -16.35 -13.57
C LYS A 171 0.59 -16.61 -14.96
N ASN A 172 0.23 -17.86 -15.26
CA ASN A 172 -0.01 -18.28 -16.64
C ASN A 172 -1.48 -18.18 -17.09
N THR A 173 -2.43 -18.19 -16.16
CA THR A 173 -3.85 -18.35 -16.53
C THR A 173 -4.71 -17.11 -16.33
N LEU A 174 -4.25 -16.10 -15.58
CA LEU A 174 -5.00 -14.86 -15.45
C LEU A 174 -5.10 -14.16 -16.81
N VAL A 175 -6.27 -13.67 -17.16
CA VAL A 175 -6.52 -12.98 -18.42
C VAL A 175 -7.29 -11.70 -18.15
N ARG A 176 -6.82 -10.59 -18.74
CA ARG A 176 -7.47 -9.30 -18.61
C ARG A 176 -8.85 -9.36 -19.26
N ARG A 177 -9.83 -8.77 -18.58
CA ARG A 177 -11.21 -8.54 -19.01
C ARG A 177 -11.62 -7.12 -18.66
N THR A 178 -12.77 -6.71 -19.18
CA THR A 178 -13.43 -5.48 -18.74
C THR A 178 -14.55 -5.81 -17.76
N GLN A 179 -14.78 -4.95 -16.77
CA GLN A 179 -15.93 -5.08 -15.88
C GLN A 179 -17.23 -4.95 -16.66
N THR A 180 -17.30 -4.07 -17.66
CA THR A 180 -18.48 -3.96 -18.55
C THR A 180 -18.87 -5.29 -19.18
N GLU A 181 -17.89 -6.07 -19.66
CA GLU A 181 -18.13 -7.37 -20.31
C GLU A 181 -18.51 -8.45 -19.29
N VAL A 182 -17.89 -8.44 -18.11
CA VAL A 182 -18.00 -9.55 -17.15
C VAL A 182 -19.12 -9.34 -16.13
N THR A 183 -19.31 -8.10 -15.67
CA THR A 183 -20.30 -7.76 -14.63
C THR A 183 -21.55 -7.10 -15.19
N GLY A 184 -21.49 -6.53 -16.40
CA GLY A 184 -22.58 -5.75 -16.97
C GLY A 184 -22.70 -4.33 -16.41
N LEU A 185 -21.79 -3.89 -15.53
CA LEU A 185 -21.74 -2.51 -15.08
C LEU A 185 -21.54 -1.57 -16.29
N PRO A 186 -22.25 -0.44 -16.38
CA PRO A 186 -22.00 0.53 -17.44
C PRO A 186 -20.59 1.13 -17.28
N ALA A 187 -19.97 1.53 -18.40
CA ALA A 187 -18.59 2.02 -18.40
C ALA A 187 -18.34 3.21 -17.46
N ALA A 188 -19.36 4.05 -17.22
CA ALA A 188 -19.28 5.16 -16.27
C ALA A 188 -19.24 4.69 -14.80
N ALA A 189 -19.80 3.52 -14.51
CA ALA A 189 -19.88 2.96 -13.16
C ALA A 189 -18.65 2.12 -12.75
N THR A 190 -17.78 1.73 -13.69
CA THR A 190 -16.59 0.94 -13.36
C THR A 190 -15.52 1.82 -12.69
N SER A 191 -14.78 1.31 -11.71
CA SER A 191 -13.68 2.01 -11.05
C SER A 191 -12.63 1.02 -10.54
N GLY A 192 -11.96 0.34 -11.47
CA GLY A 192 -10.90 -0.62 -11.17
C GLY A 192 -11.30 -1.64 -10.09
N VAL A 193 -10.41 -1.87 -9.14
CA VAL A 193 -10.65 -2.80 -8.03
C VAL A 193 -11.78 -2.37 -7.09
N ILE A 194 -12.14 -1.08 -7.06
CA ILE A 194 -13.14 -0.52 -6.13
C ILE A 194 -14.55 -1.05 -6.43
N THR A 195 -14.85 -1.31 -7.71
CA THR A 195 -16.18 -1.77 -8.15
C THR A 195 -16.21 -3.27 -8.47
N THR A 196 -15.18 -4.00 -8.04
CA THR A 196 -15.20 -5.47 -8.02
C THR A 196 -16.23 -5.97 -7.01
N ARG A 197 -16.69 -7.21 -7.20
CA ARG A 197 -17.64 -7.82 -6.28
C ARG A 197 -17.05 -7.94 -4.88
N ALA A 198 -15.79 -8.34 -4.74
CA ALA A 198 -15.13 -8.45 -3.45
C ALA A 198 -15.08 -7.11 -2.70
N ALA A 199 -14.70 -6.02 -3.40
CA ALA A 199 -14.71 -4.69 -2.80
C ALA A 199 -16.14 -4.26 -2.41
N ALA A 200 -17.13 -4.47 -3.28
CA ALA A 200 -18.50 -4.08 -3.01
C ALA A 200 -19.07 -4.81 -1.79
N LYS A 201 -18.92 -6.14 -1.74
CA LYS A 201 -19.32 -6.96 -0.60
C LYS A 201 -18.62 -6.52 0.69
N ALA A 202 -17.34 -6.18 0.62
CA ALA A 202 -16.62 -5.75 1.80
C ALA A 202 -17.01 -4.33 2.24
N PHE A 203 -17.21 -3.39 1.34
CA PHE A 203 -17.16 -1.96 1.70
C PHE A 203 -18.33 -1.10 1.21
N PHE A 204 -19.11 -1.56 0.23
CA PHE A 204 -20.45 -0.99 -0.05
C PHE A 204 -21.55 -1.61 0.80
N TYR A 205 -21.23 -2.69 1.52
CA TYR A 205 -22.15 -3.34 2.45
C TYR A 205 -22.59 -2.41 3.59
N ALA A 206 -23.87 -2.01 3.51
CA ALA A 206 -24.59 -1.14 4.43
C ALA A 206 -24.00 0.26 4.62
N GLY A 207 -24.81 1.16 5.18
CA GLY A 207 -24.42 2.55 5.48
C GLY A 207 -24.15 3.39 4.22
N THR A 208 -23.78 4.65 4.40
CA THR A 208 -23.66 5.67 3.34
C THR A 208 -22.31 5.66 2.60
N ASN A 209 -21.82 4.46 2.27
CA ASN A 209 -20.56 4.21 1.56
C ASN A 209 -19.28 4.82 2.20
N ARG A 210 -19.35 5.23 3.47
CA ARG A 210 -18.19 5.71 4.24
C ARG A 210 -17.12 4.63 4.38
N ALA A 211 -17.52 3.37 4.53
CA ALA A 211 -16.60 2.24 4.61
C ALA A 211 -15.79 2.10 3.30
N MET A 212 -16.43 2.14 2.13
CA MET A 212 -15.73 2.10 0.84
C MET A 212 -14.68 3.20 0.74
N PHE A 213 -15.05 4.44 1.04
CA PHE A 213 -14.11 5.55 0.98
C PHE A 213 -12.95 5.37 1.98
N ARG A 214 -13.25 5.09 3.26
CA ARG A 214 -12.23 4.87 4.30
C ARG A 214 -11.24 3.77 3.90
N PHE A 215 -11.73 2.61 3.49
CA PHE A 215 -10.86 1.50 3.10
C PHE A 215 -10.10 1.78 1.80
N THR A 216 -10.64 2.61 0.89
CA THR A 216 -9.86 3.12 -0.26
C THR A 216 -8.65 3.93 0.21
N LEU A 217 -8.80 4.80 1.21
CA LEU A 217 -7.68 5.56 1.77
C LEU A 217 -6.66 4.64 2.47
N ILE A 218 -7.14 3.74 3.32
CA ILE A 218 -6.26 2.81 4.06
C ILE A 218 -5.48 1.95 3.07
N ASN A 219 -6.17 1.41 2.07
CA ASN A 219 -5.59 0.44 1.16
C ASN A 219 -4.82 1.09 0.03
N HIS A 220 -5.04 2.35 -0.33
CA HIS A 220 -4.36 2.92 -1.50
C HIS A 220 -3.57 4.18 -1.22
N LEU A 221 -3.82 4.87 -0.11
CA LEU A 221 -3.06 6.05 0.32
C LEU A 221 -2.33 5.80 1.65
N CYS A 222 -2.53 4.64 2.29
CA CYS A 222 -1.93 4.29 3.58
C CYS A 222 -2.25 5.33 4.66
N ARG A 223 -3.45 5.91 4.58
CA ARG A 223 -4.00 6.87 5.54
C ARG A 223 -5.39 6.43 5.98
N ASP A 224 -5.64 6.46 7.29
CA ASP A 224 -6.99 6.37 7.83
C ASP A 224 -7.58 7.79 8.02
N LEU A 225 -8.88 7.88 8.31
CA LEU A 225 -9.59 9.15 8.46
C LEU A 225 -8.99 10.03 9.56
N GLU A 226 -8.50 9.42 10.64
CA GLU A 226 -7.84 10.13 11.75
C GLU A 226 -6.55 10.82 11.29
N GLN A 227 -5.85 10.25 10.31
CA GLN A 227 -4.59 10.80 9.79
C GLN A 227 -4.80 11.94 8.79
N VAL A 228 -6.03 12.12 8.29
CA VAL A 228 -6.42 13.20 7.39
C VAL A 228 -7.43 14.15 8.03
N HIS A 229 -7.57 14.08 9.36
CA HIS A 229 -8.47 14.93 10.13
C HIS A 229 -8.01 16.40 10.08
N ASP A 230 -8.85 17.28 9.53
CA ASP A 230 -8.56 18.72 9.38
C ASP A 230 -9.78 19.58 9.69
N THR A 231 -9.82 20.23 10.86
CA THR A 231 -10.94 21.10 11.25
C THR A 231 -10.91 22.49 10.60
N SER A 232 -9.90 22.81 9.79
CA SER A 232 -9.77 24.12 9.13
C SER A 232 -10.54 24.24 7.82
N LEU A 233 -11.00 23.12 7.24
CA LEU A 233 -11.72 23.09 5.97
C LEU A 233 -13.22 23.39 6.14
N VAL A 234 -13.84 23.90 5.06
CA VAL A 234 -15.26 24.27 5.03
C VAL A 234 -16.14 23.03 5.23
N PRO A 235 -17.09 23.06 6.20
CA PRO A 235 -17.94 21.91 6.52
C PRO A 235 -19.29 21.88 5.79
N ASP A 236 -19.36 22.41 4.56
CA ASP A 236 -20.61 22.62 3.81
C ASP A 236 -21.21 21.35 3.20
N PHE A 237 -20.40 20.31 2.98
CA PHE A 237 -20.84 19.00 2.49
C PHE A 237 -21.19 18.00 3.61
N ILE A 238 -21.06 18.40 4.88
CA ILE A 238 -21.35 17.46 5.97
C ILE A 238 -22.84 17.16 5.99
N ARG A 239 -23.16 15.88 5.80
CA ARG A 239 -24.52 15.42 5.50
C ARG A 239 -25.47 15.51 6.70
N GLN A 240 -26.75 15.35 6.40
CA GLN A 240 -27.83 15.31 7.38
C GLN A 240 -27.75 14.12 8.34
N ASP A 241 -27.09 13.02 7.96
CA ASP A 241 -26.94 11.78 8.73
C ASP A 241 -25.86 11.85 9.83
N VAL A 242 -25.39 13.04 10.20
CA VAL A 242 -24.35 13.27 11.21
C VAL A 242 -24.89 14.21 12.28
N SER A 243 -24.91 13.74 13.53
CA SER A 243 -25.34 14.58 14.67
C SER A 243 -24.37 15.74 14.87
N ARG A 244 -24.93 16.94 15.14
CA ARG A 244 -24.17 18.13 15.54
C ARG A 244 -23.98 18.27 17.05
N SER A 245 -24.58 17.34 17.82
CA SER A 245 -24.35 17.19 19.26
C SER A 245 -24.27 15.71 19.63
N PRO A 246 -23.25 14.96 19.16
CA PRO A 246 -23.06 13.56 19.52
C PRO A 246 -23.00 13.41 21.04
N GLY A 247 -23.82 12.52 21.62
CA GLY A 247 -23.92 12.36 23.08
C GLY A 247 -24.42 13.59 23.83
N GLY A 248 -25.05 14.55 23.14
CA GLY A 248 -25.52 15.82 23.72
C GLY A 248 -24.46 16.93 23.80
N ASP A 249 -23.24 16.70 23.30
CA ASP A 249 -22.14 17.67 23.35
C ASP A 249 -21.68 18.10 21.95
N SER A 250 -21.96 19.34 21.59
CA SER A 250 -21.58 19.90 20.28
C SER A 250 -20.06 20.06 20.12
N ARG A 251 -19.30 20.12 21.21
CA ARG A 251 -17.83 20.19 21.14
C ARG A 251 -17.23 18.92 20.55
N VAL A 252 -17.89 17.77 20.73
CA VAL A 252 -17.46 16.51 20.12
C VAL A 252 -17.51 16.63 18.59
N TYR A 253 -18.59 17.21 18.07
CA TYR A 253 -18.72 17.47 16.64
C TYR A 253 -17.66 18.47 16.16
N LEU A 254 -17.57 19.63 16.82
CA LEU A 254 -16.70 20.74 16.41
C LEU A 254 -15.19 20.42 16.47
N ASN A 255 -14.77 19.49 17.32
CA ASN A 255 -13.35 19.20 17.51
C ASN A 255 -12.90 17.87 16.89
N ASN A 256 -13.82 16.93 16.62
CA ASN A 256 -13.46 15.58 16.16
C ASN A 256 -14.21 15.19 14.88
N CYS A 257 -15.54 15.24 14.88
CA CYS A 257 -16.31 14.73 13.75
C CYS A 257 -16.11 15.62 12.51
N ILE A 258 -16.15 16.94 12.69
CA ILE A 258 -16.07 17.90 11.59
C ILE A 258 -14.78 17.74 10.77
N GLY A 259 -13.65 17.43 11.41
CA GLY A 259 -12.35 17.32 10.73
C GLY A 259 -12.20 16.08 9.86
N CYS A 260 -12.91 15.00 10.14
CA CYS A 260 -13.00 13.87 9.22
C CYS A 260 -14.04 14.14 8.11
N HIS A 261 -15.20 14.68 8.50
CA HIS A 261 -16.34 14.80 7.58
C HIS A 261 -16.19 15.88 6.52
N ASN A 262 -15.58 17.02 6.82
CA ASN A 262 -15.43 18.10 5.85
C ASN A 262 -14.54 17.70 4.65
N GLY A 263 -13.61 16.77 4.83
CA GLY A 263 -12.83 16.18 3.73
C GLY A 263 -13.47 14.94 3.11
N MET A 264 -14.00 14.03 3.96
CA MET A 264 -14.58 12.77 3.50
C MET A 264 -15.90 12.94 2.75
N ASP A 265 -16.87 13.65 3.32
CA ASP A 265 -18.23 13.71 2.78
C ASP A 265 -18.29 14.27 1.35
N PRO A 266 -17.53 15.33 0.95
CA PRO A 266 -17.55 15.79 -0.44
C PRO A 266 -16.91 14.80 -1.42
N LEU A 267 -16.00 13.91 -0.98
CA LEU A 267 -15.39 12.87 -1.83
C LEU A 267 -16.24 11.60 -1.89
N ALA A 268 -16.70 11.11 -0.74
CA ALA A 268 -17.49 9.88 -0.62
C ALA A 268 -18.86 9.96 -1.33
N LYS A 269 -19.31 11.19 -1.66
CA LYS A 269 -20.47 11.43 -2.51
C LYS A 269 -20.32 10.88 -3.93
N ALA A 270 -19.09 10.67 -4.42
CA ALA A 270 -18.83 9.96 -5.68
C ALA A 270 -19.45 8.55 -5.74
N TYR A 271 -19.79 7.98 -4.58
CA TYR A 271 -20.44 6.68 -4.45
C TYR A 271 -21.98 6.76 -4.29
N ALA A 272 -22.60 7.93 -4.49
CA ALA A 272 -24.02 8.15 -4.19
C ALA A 272 -24.99 7.23 -4.95
N TYR A 273 -24.55 6.69 -6.08
CA TYR A 273 -25.35 5.82 -6.96
C TYR A 273 -24.99 4.33 -6.84
N TYR A 274 -24.22 3.93 -5.83
CA TYR A 274 -23.76 2.55 -5.66
C TYR A 274 -24.33 1.91 -4.40
N ASP A 275 -24.82 0.68 -4.53
CA ASP A 275 -25.15 -0.20 -3.42
C ASP A 275 -24.56 -1.60 -3.55
N TYR A 276 -24.70 -2.38 -2.49
CA TYR A 276 -24.52 -3.82 -2.53
C TYR A 276 -25.85 -4.48 -2.19
N GLU A 277 -26.47 -5.08 -3.20
CA GLU A 277 -27.78 -5.73 -3.06
C GLU A 277 -27.63 -7.18 -2.63
N TYR A 278 -28.38 -7.56 -1.60
CA TYR A 278 -28.45 -8.91 -1.07
C TYR A 278 -29.76 -9.09 -0.31
N ASN A 279 -30.17 -10.34 -0.08
CA ASN A 279 -31.36 -10.64 0.72
C ASN A 279 -30.99 -10.71 2.20
N LEU A 280 -31.36 -9.71 3.00
CA LEU A 280 -31.02 -9.67 4.42
C LEU A 280 -31.63 -10.83 5.24
N GLU A 281 -32.78 -11.37 4.84
CA GLU A 281 -33.48 -12.44 5.56
C GLU A 281 -32.86 -13.82 5.30
N THR A 282 -32.44 -14.08 4.07
CA THR A 282 -31.91 -15.40 3.66
C THR A 282 -30.39 -15.43 3.44
N ASP A 283 -29.75 -14.27 3.40
CA ASP A 283 -28.30 -14.08 3.20
C ASP A 283 -27.79 -12.90 4.08
N PRO A 284 -27.87 -13.01 5.41
CA PRO A 284 -27.55 -11.90 6.31
C PRO A 284 -26.09 -11.44 6.25
N GLU A 285 -25.18 -12.25 5.72
CA GLU A 285 -23.77 -11.88 5.48
C GLU A 285 -23.49 -11.39 4.04
N GLY A 286 -24.53 -11.30 3.20
CA GLY A 286 -24.40 -10.85 1.81
C GLY A 286 -23.46 -11.72 0.96
N GLN A 287 -23.37 -13.02 1.24
CA GLN A 287 -22.53 -13.97 0.51
C GLN A 287 -22.94 -14.13 -0.95
N ASN A 288 -24.22 -13.95 -1.24
CA ASN A 288 -24.82 -14.10 -2.56
C ASN A 288 -25.15 -12.75 -3.23
N GLY A 289 -24.74 -11.64 -2.62
CA GLY A 289 -25.01 -10.30 -3.13
C GLY A 289 -24.14 -9.87 -4.31
N SER A 290 -24.53 -8.75 -4.91
CA SER A 290 -23.86 -8.12 -6.05
C SER A 290 -23.80 -6.60 -5.90
N ILE A 291 -22.82 -5.99 -6.57
CA ILE A 291 -22.79 -4.53 -6.72
C ILE A 291 -23.99 -4.06 -7.54
N HIS A 292 -24.64 -3.00 -7.08
CA HIS A 292 -25.73 -2.33 -7.76
C HIS A 292 -25.33 -0.89 -8.09
N TYR A 293 -25.84 -0.38 -9.22
CA TYR A 293 -25.61 0.98 -9.67
C TYR A 293 -26.87 1.58 -10.31
N ASN A 294 -27.34 2.70 -9.77
CA ASN A 294 -28.44 3.45 -10.36
C ASN A 294 -27.99 4.23 -11.60
N THR A 295 -28.32 3.71 -12.78
CA THR A 295 -28.16 4.39 -14.07
C THR A 295 -29.11 5.58 -14.21
N GLU A 296 -28.98 6.38 -15.27
CA GLU A 296 -29.89 7.52 -15.51
C GLU A 296 -31.36 7.12 -15.63
N SER A 297 -31.64 5.91 -16.12
CA SER A 297 -32.98 5.34 -16.21
C SER A 297 -33.46 4.65 -14.93
N THR A 298 -32.62 4.58 -13.90
CA THR A 298 -32.93 3.88 -12.65
C THR A 298 -33.06 4.90 -11.52
N LEU A 299 -34.27 5.00 -10.96
CA LEU A 299 -34.52 5.80 -9.77
C LEU A 299 -34.73 4.88 -8.58
N ASP A 300 -34.07 5.20 -7.47
CA ASP A 300 -34.38 4.62 -6.18
C ASP A 300 -35.81 5.06 -5.77
N PRO A 301 -36.70 4.12 -5.41
CA PRO A 301 -38.10 4.44 -5.13
C PRO A 301 -38.30 5.26 -3.85
N ASP A 302 -37.36 5.21 -2.91
CA ASP A 302 -37.43 5.95 -1.65
C ASP A 302 -36.93 7.39 -1.83
N THR A 303 -35.94 7.61 -2.71
CA THR A 303 -35.40 8.95 -2.98
C THR A 303 -36.03 9.66 -4.17
N ASN A 304 -36.70 8.92 -5.06
CA ASN A 304 -37.16 9.38 -6.38
C ASN A 304 -36.04 10.07 -7.19
N SER A 305 -34.82 9.55 -7.04
CA SER A 305 -33.60 10.04 -7.69
C SER A 305 -32.66 8.86 -7.93
N ARG A 306 -31.54 9.09 -8.62
CA ARG A 306 -30.50 8.06 -8.75
C ARG A 306 -29.76 7.78 -7.42
N VAL A 307 -29.84 8.68 -6.45
CA VAL A 307 -29.15 8.53 -5.16
C VAL A 307 -29.77 7.36 -4.40
N GLU A 308 -28.93 6.44 -3.95
CA GLU A 308 -29.36 5.29 -3.15
C GLU A 308 -30.00 5.74 -1.83
N LYS A 309 -31.11 5.10 -1.43
CA LYS A 309 -31.89 5.42 -0.23
C LYS A 309 -31.07 5.62 1.02
N LYS A 310 -30.00 4.85 1.19
CA LYS A 310 -29.08 4.91 2.35
C LYS A 310 -28.56 6.32 2.62
N TYR A 311 -28.45 7.18 1.61
CA TYR A 311 -28.02 8.58 1.79
C TYR A 311 -29.07 9.47 2.43
N LEU A 312 -30.36 9.10 2.39
CA LEU A 312 -31.48 9.95 2.84
C LEU A 312 -32.29 9.35 4.01
N ILE A 313 -32.06 8.08 4.40
CA ILE A 313 -32.82 7.43 5.50
C ILE A 313 -32.69 8.15 6.86
N ASN A 314 -31.59 8.87 7.10
CA ASN A 314 -31.30 9.56 8.36
C ASN A 314 -31.40 11.10 8.24
N ALA A 315 -32.22 11.60 7.30
CA ALA A 315 -32.36 13.04 7.05
C ALA A 315 -32.83 13.87 8.27
N ASN A 316 -33.45 13.22 9.26
CA ASN A 316 -33.90 13.87 10.48
C ASN A 316 -32.81 14.03 11.56
N THR A 317 -31.63 13.43 11.41
CA THR A 317 -30.54 13.56 12.40
C THR A 317 -30.05 15.01 12.51
N PHE A 318 -29.86 15.69 11.39
CA PHE A 318 -29.64 17.13 11.34
C PHE A 318 -30.20 17.70 10.03
N ARG A 319 -31.44 18.20 10.04
CA ARG A 319 -32.18 18.63 8.83
C ARG A 319 -31.48 19.70 7.99
N TYR A 320 -30.66 20.54 8.61
CA TYR A 320 -29.90 21.59 7.93
C TYR A 320 -28.55 21.11 7.37
N GLY A 321 -28.23 19.81 7.52
CA GLY A 321 -27.05 19.23 6.90
C GLY A 321 -27.20 19.10 5.39
N TYR A 322 -26.12 18.76 4.71
CA TYR A 322 -26.10 18.61 3.27
C TYR A 322 -26.99 17.46 2.79
N VAL A 323 -27.82 17.72 1.78
CA VAL A 323 -28.66 16.71 1.09
C VAL A 323 -27.88 16.21 -0.13
N THR A 324 -27.62 14.91 -0.19
CA THR A 324 -26.96 14.30 -1.35
C THR A 324 -27.96 14.13 -2.49
N THR A 325 -27.75 14.85 -3.60
CA THR A 325 -28.67 14.86 -4.76
C THR A 325 -28.06 14.29 -6.04
N ASN A 326 -26.74 14.16 -6.12
CA ASN A 326 -26.01 13.57 -7.23
C ASN A 326 -24.65 13.00 -6.78
N ASP A 327 -23.82 12.49 -7.70
CA ASP A 327 -22.50 11.92 -7.43
C ASP A 327 -21.33 12.87 -7.74
N ASP A 328 -21.58 14.18 -7.84
CA ASP A 328 -20.52 15.19 -7.95
C ASP A 328 -19.69 15.25 -6.67
N TRP A 329 -18.37 15.36 -6.81
CA TRP A 329 -17.43 15.40 -5.70
C TRP A 329 -16.43 16.53 -5.84
N LYS A 330 -15.84 16.93 -4.71
CA LYS A 330 -14.77 17.92 -4.64
C LYS A 330 -13.72 17.55 -3.59
N ASN A 331 -12.45 17.69 -3.94
CA ASN A 331 -11.34 17.37 -3.05
C ASN A 331 -10.90 18.60 -2.25
N TYR A 332 -11.43 18.77 -1.04
CA TYR A 332 -11.00 19.86 -0.14
C TYR A 332 -9.60 19.65 0.44
N TRP A 333 -9.08 18.43 0.42
CA TRP A 333 -7.71 18.14 0.88
C TRP A 333 -6.62 18.70 -0.03
N ARG A 334 -6.97 19.26 -1.19
CA ARG A 334 -6.04 20.07 -1.99
C ARG A 334 -5.56 21.33 -1.27
N ALA A 335 -6.30 21.77 -0.25
CA ALA A 335 -5.93 22.87 0.63
C ALA A 335 -5.78 22.37 2.09
N GLY A 336 -5.45 23.29 2.98
CA GLY A 336 -5.29 22.98 4.41
C GLY A 336 -4.10 22.08 4.66
N ILE A 337 -4.15 21.35 5.78
CA ILE A 337 -3.00 20.54 6.20
C ILE A 337 -2.79 19.35 5.26
N ASN A 338 -3.84 18.85 4.62
CA ASN A 338 -3.80 17.64 3.79
C ASN A 338 -3.27 17.88 2.36
N SER A 339 -2.85 19.11 2.02
CA SER A 339 -2.20 19.38 0.74
C SER A 339 -0.87 18.63 0.58
N HIS A 340 -0.24 18.24 1.70
CA HIS A 340 0.98 17.42 1.74
C HIS A 340 0.82 16.01 1.15
N LEU A 341 -0.41 15.55 0.91
CA LEU A 341 -0.67 14.26 0.23
C LEU A 341 -0.27 14.29 -1.25
N GLY A 342 0.10 15.47 -1.77
CA GLY A 342 0.73 15.64 -3.08
C GLY A 342 -0.25 15.44 -4.23
N TRP A 343 -1.35 16.20 -4.22
CA TRP A 343 -2.40 16.14 -5.23
C TRP A 343 -1.91 16.64 -6.60
N ASP A 344 -2.25 15.92 -7.67
CA ASP A 344 -1.83 16.27 -9.03
C ASP A 344 -2.47 17.58 -9.49
N SER A 345 -1.63 18.59 -9.74
CA SER A 345 -2.08 19.92 -10.19
C SER A 345 -2.70 19.94 -11.59
N SER A 346 -2.49 18.89 -12.40
CA SER A 346 -3.11 18.75 -13.73
C SER A 346 -4.56 18.26 -13.66
N LEU A 347 -4.98 17.69 -12.53
CA LEU A 347 -6.35 17.25 -12.30
C LEU A 347 -7.21 18.36 -11.68
N PRO A 348 -8.52 18.40 -11.98
CA PRO A 348 -9.41 19.49 -11.58
C PRO A 348 -9.73 19.54 -10.07
N GLY A 349 -9.41 18.49 -9.30
CA GLY A 349 -9.79 18.41 -7.88
C GLY A 349 -11.30 18.34 -7.63
N SER A 350 -12.08 18.02 -8.66
CA SER A 350 -13.53 17.83 -8.62
C SER A 350 -13.97 17.02 -9.83
N GLY A 351 -15.17 16.45 -9.79
CA GLY A 351 -15.70 15.65 -10.89
C GLY A 351 -17.01 14.96 -10.50
N SER A 352 -17.39 13.94 -11.26
CA SER A 352 -18.61 13.15 -11.00
C SER A 352 -18.30 11.65 -11.01
N GLY A 353 -18.86 10.94 -10.05
CA GLY A 353 -18.79 9.49 -9.94
C GLY A 353 -17.44 8.92 -9.46
N ALA A 354 -17.49 7.64 -9.07
CA ALA A 354 -16.36 6.92 -8.47
C ALA A 354 -15.10 6.94 -9.33
N LYS A 355 -15.23 6.74 -10.65
CA LYS A 355 -14.10 6.66 -11.58
C LYS A 355 -13.22 7.92 -11.54
N SER A 356 -13.84 9.10 -11.65
CA SER A 356 -13.08 10.36 -11.68
C SER A 356 -12.51 10.70 -10.29
N MET A 357 -13.23 10.39 -9.21
CA MET A 357 -12.74 10.56 -7.84
C MET A 357 -11.54 9.65 -7.55
N ASN A 358 -11.62 8.39 -7.98
CA ASN A 358 -10.52 7.45 -7.79
C ASN A 358 -9.34 7.72 -8.73
N THR A 359 -9.56 8.39 -9.86
CA THR A 359 -8.47 8.96 -10.68
C THR A 359 -7.71 10.02 -9.89
N GLU A 360 -8.41 10.94 -9.25
CA GLU A 360 -7.83 11.96 -8.35
C GLU A 360 -7.01 11.34 -7.23
N LEU A 361 -7.54 10.32 -6.54
CA LEU A 361 -6.82 9.62 -5.47
C LEU A 361 -5.55 8.91 -5.99
N ALA A 362 -5.66 8.20 -7.13
CA ALA A 362 -4.56 7.41 -7.70
C ALA A 362 -3.39 8.28 -8.20
N HIS A 363 -3.62 9.55 -8.51
CA HIS A 363 -2.59 10.48 -8.97
C HIS A 363 -1.90 11.26 -7.84
N SER A 364 -2.27 11.01 -6.58
CA SER A 364 -1.59 11.62 -5.43
C SER A 364 -0.21 11.02 -5.17
N GLN A 365 0.71 11.81 -4.59
CA GLN A 365 1.97 11.29 -4.07
C GLN A 365 1.74 10.24 -2.97
N ALA A 366 0.70 10.43 -2.15
CA ALA A 366 0.30 9.48 -1.12
C ALA A 366 -0.04 8.10 -1.70
N PHE A 367 -0.67 8.04 -2.88
CA PHE A 367 -0.91 6.77 -3.56
C PHE A 367 0.39 6.03 -3.89
N ALA A 368 1.31 6.73 -4.57
CA ALA A 368 2.59 6.14 -4.97
C ALA A 368 3.42 5.68 -3.75
N SER A 369 3.53 6.53 -2.72
CA SER A 369 4.24 6.22 -1.48
C SER A 369 3.63 5.00 -0.77
N CYS A 370 2.30 4.89 -0.75
CA CYS A 370 1.63 3.75 -0.12
C CYS A 370 1.98 2.42 -0.78
N GLN A 371 2.02 2.38 -2.13
CA GLN A 371 2.39 1.14 -2.83
C GLN A 371 3.86 0.77 -2.55
N VAL A 372 4.75 1.77 -2.53
CA VAL A 372 6.16 1.57 -2.17
C VAL A 372 6.34 1.08 -0.74
N GLU A 373 5.67 1.69 0.24
CA GLU A 373 5.76 1.29 1.65
C GLU A 373 5.32 -0.16 1.87
N LYS A 374 4.31 -0.63 1.13
CA LYS A 374 3.84 -2.01 1.21
C LYS A 374 4.83 -3.00 0.62
N VAL A 375 5.40 -2.70 -0.56
CA VAL A 375 6.45 -3.53 -1.15
C VAL A 375 7.69 -3.52 -0.28
N PHE A 376 8.08 -2.35 0.27
CA PHE A 376 9.14 -2.22 1.26
C PHE A 376 8.92 -3.13 2.45
N HIS A 377 7.74 -3.06 3.08
CA HIS A 377 7.44 -3.90 4.23
C HIS A 377 7.52 -5.39 3.89
N ASN A 378 7.01 -5.79 2.73
CA ASN A 378 7.03 -7.18 2.29
C ASN A 378 8.45 -7.69 1.96
N VAL A 379 9.25 -6.90 1.24
CA VAL A 379 10.56 -7.33 0.73
C VAL A 379 11.68 -7.08 1.75
N CYS A 380 11.60 -6.04 2.57
CA CYS A 380 12.55 -5.80 3.67
C CYS A 380 12.16 -6.52 4.97
N LEU A 381 10.94 -7.06 5.05
CA LEU A 381 10.36 -7.68 6.26
C LEU A 381 10.29 -6.75 7.49
N ARG A 382 10.25 -5.44 7.23
CA ARG A 382 10.19 -4.39 8.25
C ARG A 382 9.62 -3.10 7.65
N LYS A 383 9.02 -2.25 8.49
CA LYS A 383 8.65 -0.89 8.07
C LYS A 383 9.90 0.00 8.00
N PRO A 384 9.86 1.12 7.24
CA PRO A 384 10.91 2.15 7.31
C PRO A 384 11.12 2.62 8.75
N ALA A 385 12.33 2.41 9.29
CA ALA A 385 12.61 2.61 10.70
C ALA A 385 13.33 3.95 10.97
N ASP A 386 14.19 4.39 10.05
CA ASP A 386 15.05 5.55 10.22
C ASP A 386 15.01 6.53 9.03
N ALA A 387 15.86 7.55 9.09
CA ALA A 387 15.94 8.56 8.03
C ALA A 387 16.39 7.96 6.70
N THR A 388 17.36 7.04 6.72
CA THR A 388 17.89 6.37 5.52
C THR A 388 16.79 5.59 4.81
N ASP A 389 15.99 4.81 5.54
CA ASP A 389 14.87 4.08 4.94
C ASP A 389 13.82 5.02 4.36
N ARG A 390 13.48 6.10 5.08
CA ARG A 390 12.50 7.08 4.61
C ARG A 390 13.00 7.80 3.36
N ASP A 391 14.31 8.06 3.27
CA ASP A 391 14.92 8.68 2.10
C ASP A 391 14.89 7.72 0.91
N LYS A 392 15.21 6.44 1.14
CA LYS A 392 15.11 5.39 0.12
C LYS A 392 13.68 5.17 -0.36
N VAL A 393 12.68 5.13 0.53
CA VAL A 393 11.26 5.03 0.12
C VAL A 393 10.85 6.21 -0.75
N ARG A 394 11.31 7.44 -0.46
CA ARG A 394 11.05 8.60 -1.31
C ARG A 394 11.70 8.48 -2.69
N GLU A 395 12.96 8.01 -2.74
CA GLU A 395 13.66 7.72 -3.99
C GLU A 395 12.91 6.67 -4.83
N ILE A 396 12.55 5.53 -4.24
CA ILE A 396 11.80 4.46 -4.92
C ILE A 396 10.42 4.97 -5.38
N THR A 397 9.78 5.86 -4.61
CA THR A 397 8.51 6.49 -5.02
C THR A 397 8.69 7.35 -6.28
N GLN A 398 9.80 8.07 -6.41
CA GLN A 398 10.11 8.84 -7.62
C GLN A 398 10.44 7.93 -8.81
N ASN A 399 11.19 6.86 -8.58
CA ASN A 399 11.48 5.85 -9.60
C ASN A 399 10.19 5.17 -10.09
N PHE A 400 9.29 4.82 -9.17
CA PHE A 400 7.99 4.23 -9.49
C PHE A 400 7.19 5.11 -10.44
N ALA A 401 7.08 6.41 -10.14
CA ALA A 401 6.41 7.37 -11.02
C ALA A 401 7.12 7.49 -12.38
N SER A 402 8.45 7.56 -12.38
CA SER A 402 9.26 7.69 -13.60
C SER A 402 9.21 6.44 -14.49
N ALA A 403 9.01 5.26 -13.90
CA ALA A 403 8.86 3.97 -14.58
C ALA A 403 7.42 3.71 -15.04
N GLY A 404 6.57 4.74 -15.11
CA GLY A 404 5.17 4.60 -15.53
C GLY A 404 4.30 3.85 -14.52
N TYR A 405 4.64 3.90 -13.24
CA TYR A 405 3.93 3.23 -12.15
C TYR A 405 3.86 1.70 -12.31
N ASN A 406 4.93 1.09 -12.83
CA ASN A 406 5.10 -0.36 -12.87
C ASN A 406 5.55 -0.91 -11.50
N LEU A 407 4.69 -1.68 -10.84
CA LEU A 407 4.96 -2.17 -9.48
C LEU A 407 6.15 -3.15 -9.42
N LYS A 408 6.47 -3.87 -10.50
CA LYS A 408 7.67 -4.73 -10.52
C LYS A 408 8.96 -3.92 -10.37
N GLN A 409 8.99 -2.67 -10.82
CA GLN A 409 10.15 -1.80 -10.59
C GLN A 409 10.35 -1.52 -9.09
N VAL A 410 9.26 -1.36 -8.33
CA VAL A 410 9.33 -1.17 -6.88
C VAL A 410 9.92 -2.40 -6.19
N PHE A 411 9.55 -3.61 -6.62
CA PHE A 411 10.17 -4.85 -6.12
C PHE A 411 11.67 -4.90 -6.42
N ILE A 412 12.08 -4.50 -7.62
CA ILE A 412 13.50 -4.42 -8.02
C ILE A 412 14.27 -3.47 -7.11
N ASP A 413 13.84 -2.22 -7.00
CA ASP A 413 14.57 -1.19 -6.26
C ASP A 413 14.62 -1.51 -4.75
N THR A 414 13.52 -2.06 -4.22
CA THR A 414 13.43 -2.44 -2.80
C THR A 414 14.32 -3.64 -2.49
N ALA A 415 14.28 -4.68 -3.32
CA ALA A 415 15.12 -5.86 -3.13
C ALA A 415 16.60 -5.49 -3.25
N ASP A 416 16.95 -4.59 -4.17
CA ASP A 416 18.32 -4.08 -4.29
C ASP A 416 18.78 -3.36 -3.01
N TYR A 417 17.91 -2.56 -2.40
CA TYR A 417 18.22 -1.89 -1.14
C TYR A 417 18.49 -2.86 0.02
N CYS A 418 17.62 -3.87 0.22
CA CYS A 418 17.70 -4.75 1.39
C CYS A 418 18.43 -6.09 1.16
N LYS A 419 19.06 -6.31 -0.01
CA LYS A 419 19.70 -7.60 -0.38
C LYS A 419 20.83 -8.05 0.53
N GLY A 420 21.37 -7.18 1.38
CA GLY A 420 22.50 -7.47 2.28
C GLY A 420 22.16 -7.42 3.77
N GLU A 421 20.87 -7.32 4.11
CA GLU A 421 20.37 -7.19 5.50
C GLU A 421 20.08 -8.51 6.21
#